data_AF-A0A7C3WY51-F1
#
_entry.id   AF-A0A7C3WY51-F1
#
_cell.length_a   1.000
_cell.length_b   1.000
_cell.length_c   1.000
_cell.angle_alpha   90.00
_cell.angle_beta   90.00
_cell.angle_gamma   90.00
#
_symmetry.space_group_name_H-M   'P 1'
#
loop_
_entity.id
_entity.type
_entity.pdbx_description
1 polymer ?
#
loop_
_entity_poly.entity_id
_entity_poly.type
_entity_poly.pdbx_seq_one_letter_code
_entity_poly.pdbx_strand_id
1 'polypeptide(L)'
;MATRCPSCGVPRILTRTHKWENGCIVNRADGSANFIIYEAAFHNGVFEELERRLGPTINRMVYIAGRIAAAEIAGNLFTARPWARKLVFGTPFYRLTQRALIRFTRAIGMGRIELLGHRMGKRGAVKVTDPFHLAHCTAVILGGLDVMYGFPVSFTARMEGESYIGELIPGRRDSLGGEDAYRRLASKNLVPTPLGDAPLPSMCRCGAPSELGLSFSFDLHGGVITERGTGHRHIFYGHRSLHAILREFELELGPEVKDLFVEAEKEGFSSKLAANPGYGPSWNLESLRSYLAQRGMGFLSRLEESGDGTDLEITNAFVPTVAVGRLTALWERHAGMPSRYEYGMRGNTLLLRIAPAV
;
A
#
# COMPACT_ATOMS: atom_id res chain seq x y z
N MET A 1 -22.17 -14.45 -7.29
CA MET A 1 -20.87 -14.40 -8.01
C MET A 1 -19.75 -14.76 -7.05
N ALA A 2 -18.83 -15.65 -7.45
CA ALA A 2 -17.65 -16.00 -6.65
C ALA A 2 -16.86 -14.72 -6.27
N THR A 3 -16.50 -14.59 -5.00
CA THR A 3 -15.75 -13.43 -4.47
C THR A 3 -14.27 -13.48 -4.81
N ARG A 4 -13.74 -14.68 -5.08
CA ARG A 4 -12.35 -14.96 -5.45
C ARG A 4 -12.25 -15.54 -6.87
N CYS A 5 -11.07 -15.44 -7.47
CA CYS A 5 -10.74 -16.18 -8.67
C CYS A 5 -10.62 -17.68 -8.33
N PRO A 6 -11.27 -18.59 -9.06
CA PRO A 6 -11.19 -20.02 -8.76
C PRO A 6 -9.80 -20.62 -9.04
N SER A 7 -8.97 -19.96 -9.87
CA SER A 7 -7.64 -20.46 -10.25
C SER A 7 -6.54 -19.97 -9.29
N CYS A 8 -6.48 -18.67 -8.98
CA CYS A 8 -5.42 -18.11 -8.13
C CYS A 8 -5.91 -17.63 -6.74
N GLY A 9 -7.20 -17.74 -6.41
CA GLY A 9 -7.73 -17.30 -5.11
C GLY A 9 -7.76 -15.79 -4.87
N VAL A 10 -7.18 -14.97 -5.76
CA VAL A 10 -7.15 -13.50 -5.65
C VAL A 10 -8.58 -12.94 -5.66
N PRO A 11 -8.91 -11.98 -4.78
CA PRO A 11 -10.23 -11.35 -4.76
C PRO A 11 -10.56 -10.68 -6.10
N ARG A 12 -11.72 -11.02 -6.68
CA ARG A 12 -12.12 -10.47 -7.99
C ARG A 12 -12.29 -8.96 -7.97
N ILE A 13 -12.58 -8.38 -6.81
CA ILE A 13 -12.69 -6.92 -6.68
C ILE A 13 -11.34 -6.24 -6.94
N LEU A 14 -10.22 -6.85 -6.54
CA LEU A 14 -8.88 -6.31 -6.81
C LEU A 14 -8.60 -6.37 -8.31
N THR A 15 -8.79 -7.51 -8.96
CA THR A 15 -8.50 -7.64 -10.41
C THR A 15 -9.44 -6.87 -11.32
N ARG A 16 -10.63 -6.49 -10.82
CA ARG A 16 -11.58 -5.60 -11.54
C ARG A 16 -11.20 -4.14 -11.45
N THR A 17 -10.53 -3.74 -10.37
CA THR A 17 -10.17 -2.34 -10.10
C THR A 17 -8.70 -2.07 -10.42
N HIS A 18 -7.88 -3.11 -10.43
CA HIS A 18 -6.43 -3.04 -10.61
C HIS A 18 -5.96 -4.07 -11.64
N LYS A 19 -4.78 -3.81 -12.22
CA LYS A 19 -4.02 -4.74 -13.06
C LYS A 19 -2.54 -4.65 -12.69
N TRP A 20 -1.83 -5.74 -12.93
CA TRP A 20 -0.37 -5.77 -12.81
C TRP A 20 0.21 -5.44 -14.18
N GLU A 21 1.01 -4.39 -14.27
CA GLU A 21 1.69 -4.01 -15.51
C GLU A 21 2.93 -3.17 -15.23
N ASN A 22 3.93 -3.27 -16.10
CA ASN A 22 5.17 -2.49 -16.04
C ASN A 22 5.86 -2.52 -14.64
N GLY A 23 5.74 -3.62 -13.91
CA GLY A 23 6.28 -3.76 -12.54
C GLY A 23 5.43 -3.16 -11.41
N CYS A 24 4.24 -2.65 -11.72
CA CYS A 24 3.35 -1.97 -10.78
C CYS A 24 1.98 -2.63 -10.66
N ILE A 25 1.27 -2.34 -9.56
CA ILE A 25 -0.15 -2.62 -9.42
C ILE A 25 -0.91 -1.32 -9.67
N VAL A 26 -1.45 -1.16 -10.87
CA VAL A 26 -2.07 0.09 -11.31
C VAL A 26 -3.58 0.05 -11.19
N ASN A 27 -4.17 1.22 -10.97
CA ASN A 27 -5.61 1.41 -11.07
C ASN A 27 -6.04 1.34 -12.54
N ARG A 28 -7.06 0.52 -12.85
CA ARG A 28 -7.58 0.38 -14.22
C ARG A 28 -8.28 1.64 -14.73
N ALA A 29 -8.75 2.52 -13.84
CA ALA A 29 -9.50 3.71 -14.22
C ALA A 29 -8.61 4.78 -14.86
N ASP A 30 -7.39 4.97 -14.35
CA ASP A 30 -6.49 6.06 -14.74
C ASP A 30 -5.06 5.61 -15.11
N GLY A 31 -4.73 4.32 -14.93
CA GLY A 31 -3.40 3.77 -15.22
C GLY A 31 -2.33 4.14 -14.19
N SER A 32 -2.66 4.85 -13.11
CA SER A 32 -1.69 5.23 -12.09
C SER A 32 -1.34 4.05 -11.18
N ALA A 33 -0.07 3.94 -10.82
CA ALA A 33 0.41 3.01 -9.81
C ALA A 33 -0.30 3.31 -8.49
N ASN A 34 -1.01 2.31 -7.97
CA ASN A 34 -1.87 2.48 -6.83
C ASN A 34 -1.41 1.67 -5.63
N PHE A 35 -1.00 0.42 -5.82
CA PHE A 35 -0.68 -0.47 -4.70
C PHE A 35 0.72 -1.08 -4.72
N ILE A 36 1.28 -1.22 -3.52
CA ILE A 36 2.36 -2.13 -3.17
C ILE A 36 1.80 -3.21 -2.23
N ILE A 37 2.24 -4.46 -2.38
CA ILE A 37 1.97 -5.51 -1.39
C ILE A 37 3.01 -5.40 -0.29
N TYR A 38 2.56 -5.03 0.90
CA TYR A 38 3.42 -4.61 1.99
C TYR A 38 3.14 -5.36 3.28
N GLU A 39 4.16 -5.54 4.11
CA GLU A 39 4.03 -6.25 5.37
C GLU A 39 3.47 -5.33 6.46
N ALA A 40 2.41 -5.78 7.13
CA ALA A 40 1.70 -4.97 8.11
C ALA A 40 2.55 -4.71 9.37
N ALA A 41 3.28 -5.72 9.85
CA ALA A 41 4.13 -5.59 11.03
C ALA A 41 5.25 -4.56 10.80
N PHE A 42 5.85 -4.59 9.62
CA PHE A 42 6.87 -3.62 9.26
C PHE A 42 6.32 -2.19 9.20
N HIS A 43 5.16 -2.00 8.55
CA HIS A 43 4.46 -0.72 8.55
C HIS A 43 4.29 -0.20 9.99
N ASN A 44 3.73 -1.01 10.89
CA ASN A 44 3.50 -0.61 12.28
C ASN A 44 4.79 -0.27 13.01
N GLY A 45 5.83 -1.13 12.91
CA GLY A 45 7.09 -0.93 13.60
C GLY A 45 7.80 0.37 13.20
N VAL A 46 7.76 0.73 11.91
CA VAL A 46 8.32 2.01 11.46
C VAL A 46 7.56 3.21 12.02
N PHE A 47 6.22 3.17 12.02
CA PHE A 47 5.43 4.28 12.55
C PHE A 47 5.54 4.41 14.07
N GLU A 48 5.62 3.29 14.79
CA GLU A 48 5.88 3.26 16.23
C GLU A 48 7.26 3.87 16.55
N GLU A 49 8.29 3.51 15.79
CA GLU A 49 9.63 4.06 15.97
C GLU A 49 9.70 5.57 15.66
N LEU A 50 9.01 6.01 14.60
CA LEU A 50 8.91 7.44 14.26
C LEU A 50 8.14 8.21 15.33
N GLU A 51 7.02 7.68 15.81
CA GLU A 51 6.27 8.29 16.91
C GLU A 51 7.12 8.37 18.18
N ARG A 52 7.91 7.34 18.50
CA ARG A 52 8.83 7.36 19.63
C ARG A 52 9.89 8.46 19.52
N ARG A 53 10.42 8.71 18.31
CA ARG A 53 11.47 9.72 18.09
C ARG A 53 10.92 11.14 17.98
N LEU A 54 9.72 11.31 17.43
CA LEU A 54 9.22 12.59 16.93
C LEU A 54 7.93 13.04 17.62
N GLY A 55 7.32 12.15 18.40
CA GLY A 55 6.10 12.40 19.15
C GLY A 55 4.81 12.12 18.36
N PRO A 56 3.65 12.49 18.94
CA PRO A 56 2.33 12.09 18.45
C PRO A 56 1.90 12.78 17.14
N THR A 57 2.66 13.76 16.65
CA THR A 57 2.37 14.48 15.38
C THR A 57 2.44 13.56 14.17
N ILE A 58 3.20 12.47 14.24
CA ILE A 58 3.34 11.42 13.22
C ILE A 58 2.00 10.80 12.88
N ASN A 59 1.22 10.43 13.90
CA ASN A 59 -0.11 9.84 13.71
C ASN A 59 -1.06 10.79 12.96
N ARG A 60 -0.94 12.10 13.18
CA ARG A 60 -1.73 13.10 12.44
C ARG A 60 -1.32 13.17 10.97
N MET A 61 -0.01 13.17 10.66
CA MET A 61 0.46 13.17 9.27
C MET A 61 -0.01 11.92 8.51
N VAL A 62 0.14 10.73 9.11
CA VAL A 62 -0.32 9.46 8.52
C VAL A 62 -1.81 9.49 8.29
N TYR A 63 -2.57 9.96 9.27
CA TYR A 63 -4.02 10.05 9.18
C TYR A 63 -4.46 10.97 8.04
N ILE A 64 -3.89 12.17 7.91
CA ILE A 64 -4.29 13.13 6.88
C ILE A 64 -3.85 12.63 5.49
N ALA A 65 -2.61 12.16 5.34
CA ALA A 65 -2.09 11.62 4.09
C ALA A 65 -2.88 10.40 3.60
N GLY A 66 -3.15 9.45 4.50
CA GLY A 66 -3.97 8.28 4.21
C GLY A 66 -5.38 8.65 3.79
N ARG A 67 -5.99 9.65 4.44
CA ARG A 67 -7.35 10.12 4.14
C ARG A 67 -7.44 10.78 2.77
N ILE A 68 -6.49 11.65 2.44
CA ILE A 68 -6.43 12.32 1.12
C ILE A 68 -6.22 11.29 0.01
N ALA A 69 -5.25 10.39 0.17
CA ALA A 69 -4.98 9.35 -0.81
C ALA A 69 -6.18 8.40 -1.00
N ALA A 70 -6.84 8.00 0.09
CA ALA A 70 -8.03 7.17 0.02
C ALA A 70 -9.22 7.88 -0.63
N ALA A 71 -9.40 9.19 -0.41
CA ALA A 71 -10.40 9.98 -1.10
C ALA A 71 -10.14 10.05 -2.61
N GLU A 72 -8.88 10.19 -3.04
CA GLU A 72 -8.53 10.13 -4.46
C GLU A 72 -8.87 8.77 -5.07
N ILE A 73 -8.46 7.67 -4.42
CA ILE A 73 -8.73 6.30 -4.87
C ILE A 73 -10.24 6.02 -4.93
N ALA A 74 -10.98 6.39 -3.89
CA ALA A 74 -12.42 6.23 -3.85
C ALA A 74 -13.09 7.11 -4.92
N GLY A 75 -12.60 8.33 -5.14
CA GLY A 75 -12.98 9.18 -6.26
C GLY A 75 -12.90 8.40 -7.57
N ASN A 76 -11.71 7.93 -7.92
CA ASN A 76 -11.42 7.25 -9.18
C ASN A 76 -12.21 5.95 -9.37
N LEU A 77 -12.50 5.24 -8.28
CA LEU A 77 -13.36 4.04 -8.31
C LEU A 77 -14.79 4.35 -8.78
N PHE A 78 -15.29 5.56 -8.53
CA PHE A 78 -16.68 5.96 -8.83
C PHE A 78 -16.81 7.08 -9.89
N THR A 79 -15.71 7.74 -10.29
CA THR A 79 -15.72 8.88 -11.22
C THR A 79 -15.47 8.51 -12.68
N ALA A 80 -15.33 7.22 -13.04
CA ALA A 80 -15.23 6.81 -14.44
C ALA A 80 -16.36 7.37 -15.33
N ARG A 81 -17.50 7.75 -14.73
CA ARG A 81 -18.56 8.54 -15.38
C ARG A 81 -19.11 9.60 -14.41
N PRO A 82 -18.87 10.91 -14.62
CA PRO A 82 -19.33 11.97 -13.71
C PRO A 82 -20.85 11.96 -13.44
N TRP A 83 -21.66 11.62 -14.45
CA TRP A 83 -23.12 11.50 -14.31
C TRP A 83 -23.53 10.32 -13.39
N ALA A 84 -22.75 9.24 -13.39
CA ALA A 84 -23.01 8.08 -12.54
C ALA A 84 -22.73 8.41 -11.07
N ARG A 85 -21.89 9.40 -10.75
CA ARG A 85 -21.59 9.81 -9.38
C ARG A 85 -22.84 10.16 -8.58
N LYS A 86 -23.74 11.00 -9.14
CA LYS A 86 -25.00 11.38 -8.48
C LYS A 86 -25.94 10.18 -8.28
N LEU A 87 -25.95 9.23 -9.22
CA LEU A 87 -26.79 8.04 -9.14
C LEU A 87 -26.25 7.01 -8.13
N VAL A 88 -24.95 6.74 -8.15
CA VAL A 88 -24.28 5.72 -7.32
C VAL A 88 -24.25 6.12 -5.84
N PHE A 89 -24.17 7.42 -5.56
CA PHE A 89 -24.23 7.96 -4.19
C PHE A 89 -25.62 8.43 -3.77
N GLY A 90 -26.59 8.43 -4.69
CA GLY A 90 -27.98 8.70 -4.38
C GLY A 90 -28.68 7.53 -3.67
N THR A 91 -29.80 7.82 -3.02
CA THR A 91 -30.73 6.78 -2.57
C THR A 91 -31.41 6.16 -3.82
N PRO A 92 -31.51 4.82 -3.93
CA PRO A 92 -31.19 3.78 -2.93
C PRO A 92 -29.78 3.15 -3.09
N PHE A 93 -28.98 3.58 -4.06
CA PHE A 93 -27.73 2.90 -4.46
C PHE A 93 -26.56 3.08 -3.49
N TYR A 94 -26.55 4.11 -2.63
CA TYR A 94 -25.44 4.33 -1.68
C TYR A 94 -25.13 3.09 -0.83
N ARG A 95 -26.13 2.28 -0.46
CA ARG A 95 -25.93 1.03 0.30
C ARG A 95 -25.12 -0.01 -0.46
N LEU A 96 -25.32 -0.10 -1.78
CA LEU A 96 -24.55 -0.99 -2.64
C LEU A 96 -23.09 -0.51 -2.70
N THR A 97 -22.90 0.79 -2.83
CA THR A 97 -21.59 1.45 -2.84
C THR A 97 -20.83 1.23 -1.53
N GLN A 98 -21.50 1.40 -0.39
CA GLN A 98 -20.93 1.10 0.93
C GLN A 98 -20.51 -0.36 1.08
N ARG A 99 -21.36 -1.30 0.65
CA ARG A 99 -21.01 -2.73 0.65
C ARG A 99 -19.82 -3.03 -0.27
N ALA A 100 -19.71 -2.34 -1.41
CA ALA A 100 -18.58 -2.48 -2.32
C ALA A 100 -17.29 -1.96 -1.67
N LEU A 101 -17.33 -0.79 -1.03
CA LEU A 101 -16.19 -0.23 -0.28
C LEU A 101 -15.76 -1.16 0.86
N ILE A 102 -16.69 -1.66 1.67
CA ILE A 102 -16.37 -2.62 2.76
C ILE A 102 -15.72 -3.91 2.21
N ARG A 103 -16.19 -4.41 1.06
CA ARG A 103 -15.58 -5.56 0.42
C ARG A 103 -14.18 -5.25 -0.12
N PHE A 104 -13.98 -4.04 -0.63
CA PHE A 104 -12.70 -3.59 -1.13
C PHE A 104 -11.67 -3.45 0.00
N THR A 105 -12.04 -2.76 1.09
CA THR A 105 -11.18 -2.58 2.27
C THR A 105 -10.76 -3.91 2.90
N ARG A 106 -11.68 -4.87 3.01
CA ARG A 106 -11.36 -6.24 3.44
C ARG A 106 -10.41 -6.95 2.46
N ALA A 107 -10.61 -6.76 1.16
CA ALA A 107 -9.76 -7.38 0.14
C ALA A 107 -8.33 -6.85 0.13
N ILE A 108 -8.10 -5.61 0.60
CA ILE A 108 -6.76 -5.00 0.71
C ILE A 108 -6.08 -5.23 2.07
N GLY A 109 -6.69 -6.01 2.98
CA GLY A 109 -6.05 -6.42 4.25
C GLY A 109 -6.35 -5.51 5.46
N MET A 110 -7.37 -4.66 5.40
CA MET A 110 -7.69 -3.68 6.47
C MET A 110 -8.26 -4.29 7.76
N GLY A 111 -8.52 -5.59 7.81
CA GLY A 111 -9.30 -6.22 8.88
C GLY A 111 -10.80 -6.23 8.60
N ARG A 112 -11.57 -6.70 9.57
CA ARG A 112 -13.01 -6.90 9.42
C ARG A 112 -13.74 -5.60 9.75
N ILE A 113 -14.29 -4.99 8.71
CA ILE A 113 -15.07 -3.75 8.83
C ILE A 113 -16.56 -4.05 8.73
N GLU A 114 -17.34 -3.63 9.73
CA GLU A 114 -18.79 -3.81 9.80
C GLU A 114 -19.50 -2.48 10.04
N LEU A 115 -20.60 -2.26 9.32
CA LEU A 115 -21.42 -1.07 9.49
C LEU A 115 -22.52 -1.38 10.51
N LEU A 116 -22.42 -0.83 11.72
CA LEU A 116 -23.41 -1.08 12.79
C LEU A 116 -24.71 -0.31 12.54
N GLY A 117 -24.60 0.87 11.95
CA GLY A 117 -25.74 1.70 11.59
C GLY A 117 -25.25 2.92 10.84
N HIS A 118 -25.90 3.27 9.74
CA HIS A 118 -25.52 4.46 8.98
C HIS A 118 -26.68 4.98 8.14
N ARG A 119 -26.86 6.31 8.18
CA ARG A 119 -27.73 7.06 7.28
C ARG A 119 -26.91 8.22 6.72
N MET A 120 -26.92 8.37 5.40
CA MET A 120 -26.17 9.41 4.71
C MET A 120 -26.48 10.79 5.30
N GLY A 121 -25.44 11.60 5.58
CA GLY A 121 -25.62 12.91 6.20
C GLY A 121 -25.90 12.89 7.70
N LYS A 122 -25.99 11.72 8.34
CA LYS A 122 -26.29 11.58 9.78
C LYS A 122 -25.17 10.82 10.48
N ARG A 123 -25.27 10.75 11.81
CA ARG A 123 -24.39 9.91 12.62
C ARG A 123 -24.48 8.45 12.17
N GLY A 124 -23.35 7.77 12.21
CA GLY A 124 -23.25 6.33 11.96
C GLY A 124 -22.21 5.71 12.85
N ALA A 125 -22.11 4.39 12.83
CA ALA A 125 -21.12 3.64 13.57
C ALA A 125 -20.52 2.53 12.72
N VAL A 126 -19.20 2.39 12.81
CA VAL A 126 -18.41 1.34 12.14
C VAL A 126 -17.67 0.55 13.21
N LYS A 127 -17.77 -0.78 13.15
CA LYS A 127 -16.94 -1.69 13.92
C LYS A 127 -15.77 -2.13 13.07
N VAL A 128 -14.55 -2.03 13.59
CA VAL A 128 -13.33 -2.52 12.97
C VAL A 128 -12.73 -3.57 13.91
N THR A 129 -12.61 -4.81 13.46
CA THR A 129 -11.98 -5.91 14.20
C THR A 129 -10.67 -6.26 13.52
N ASP A 130 -9.61 -6.46 14.32
CA ASP A 130 -8.26 -6.78 13.84
C ASP A 130 -7.75 -5.82 12.72
N PRO A 131 -7.77 -4.49 12.94
CA PRO A 131 -7.14 -3.56 12.00
C PRO A 131 -5.64 -3.78 11.94
N PHE A 132 -5.03 -3.72 10.75
CA PHE A 132 -3.56 -3.79 10.66
C PHE A 132 -2.89 -2.61 11.37
N HIS A 133 -3.49 -1.42 11.23
CA HIS A 133 -3.11 -0.19 11.91
C HIS A 133 -4.35 0.69 12.04
N LEU A 134 -4.80 0.98 13.26
CA LEU A 134 -6.09 1.65 13.47
C LEU A 134 -6.17 3.04 12.83
N ALA A 135 -5.15 3.89 13.03
CA ALA A 135 -5.15 5.25 12.48
C ALA A 135 -5.22 5.25 10.95
N HIS A 136 -4.41 4.42 10.29
CA HIS A 136 -4.44 4.24 8.84
C HIS A 136 -5.77 3.68 8.36
N CYS A 137 -6.30 2.65 9.03
CA CYS A 137 -7.59 2.07 8.65
C CYS A 137 -8.71 3.12 8.71
N THR A 138 -8.70 3.94 9.76
CA THR A 138 -9.63 5.05 9.96
C THR A 138 -9.49 6.09 8.86
N ALA A 139 -8.26 6.47 8.52
CA ALA A 139 -7.97 7.42 7.45
C ALA A 139 -8.58 6.96 6.12
N VAL A 140 -8.39 5.69 5.75
CA VAL A 140 -8.93 5.12 4.51
C VAL A 140 -10.47 5.08 4.52
N ILE A 141 -11.09 4.70 5.64
CA ILE A 141 -12.55 4.74 5.79
C ILE A 141 -13.04 6.16 5.55
N LEU A 142 -12.47 7.14 6.24
CA LEU A 142 -12.90 8.54 6.15
C LEU A 142 -12.69 9.14 4.77
N GLY A 143 -11.58 8.85 4.09
CA GLY A 143 -11.36 9.30 2.72
C GLY A 143 -12.45 8.78 1.77
N GLY A 144 -12.83 7.52 1.90
CA GLY A 144 -13.96 6.96 1.15
C GLY A 144 -15.31 7.61 1.49
N LEU A 145 -15.54 7.94 2.76
CA LEU A 145 -16.76 8.63 3.19
C LEU A 145 -16.84 10.07 2.69
N ASP A 146 -15.72 10.80 2.67
CA ASP A 146 -15.67 12.17 2.18
C ASP A 146 -16.11 12.27 0.72
N VAL A 147 -15.67 11.33 -0.11
CA VAL A 147 -16.08 11.24 -1.53
C VAL A 147 -17.55 10.95 -1.67
N MET A 148 -18.06 10.02 -0.85
CA MET A 148 -19.43 9.53 -0.89
C MET A 148 -20.43 10.58 -0.39
N TYR A 149 -20.10 11.31 0.67
CA TYR A 149 -20.98 12.33 1.24
C TYR A 149 -20.78 13.71 0.60
N GLY A 150 -19.62 13.96 0.00
CA GLY A 150 -19.27 15.27 -0.56
C GLY A 150 -18.92 16.33 0.49
N PHE A 151 -18.67 15.90 1.73
CA PHE A 151 -18.22 16.74 2.84
C PHE A 151 -17.42 15.91 3.87
N PRO A 152 -16.61 16.56 4.72
CA PRO A 152 -15.76 15.89 5.69
C PRO A 152 -16.53 15.12 6.77
N VAL A 153 -16.05 13.92 7.12
CA VAL A 153 -16.52 13.17 8.30
C VAL A 153 -15.43 13.14 9.38
N SER A 154 -15.80 13.28 10.65
CA SER A 154 -14.90 12.98 11.77
C SER A 154 -15.20 11.60 12.37
N PHE A 155 -14.19 11.03 13.04
CA PHE A 155 -14.24 9.70 13.61
C PHE A 155 -13.73 9.75 15.04
N THR A 156 -14.54 9.26 15.98
CA THR A 156 -14.08 8.98 17.34
C THR A 156 -14.09 7.47 17.54
N ALA A 157 -12.94 6.92 17.90
CA ALA A 157 -12.77 5.48 18.12
C ALA A 157 -12.78 5.19 19.61
N ARG A 158 -13.45 4.11 20.01
CA ARG A 158 -13.29 3.51 21.33
C ARG A 158 -13.10 2.00 21.19
N MET A 159 -12.26 1.44 22.02
CA MET A 159 -12.04 0.00 22.07
C MET A 159 -13.20 -0.68 22.80
N GLU A 160 -13.70 -1.79 22.23
CA GLU A 160 -14.70 -2.68 22.81
C GLU A 160 -14.23 -4.13 22.60
N GLY A 161 -13.69 -4.75 23.65
CA GLY A 161 -13.05 -6.06 23.53
C GLY A 161 -11.88 -6.01 22.54
N GLU A 162 -11.89 -6.91 21.56
CA GLU A 162 -10.87 -7.01 20.49
C GLU A 162 -11.20 -6.15 19.25
N SER A 163 -12.15 -5.22 19.39
CA SER A 163 -12.65 -4.40 18.28
C SER A 163 -12.61 -2.92 18.63
N TYR A 164 -12.69 -2.08 17.59
CA TYR A 164 -12.86 -0.64 17.71
C TYR A 164 -14.21 -0.24 17.17
N ILE A 165 -14.98 0.48 17.96
CA ILE A 165 -16.20 1.14 17.51
C ILE A 165 -15.90 2.59 17.21
N GLY A 166 -16.06 2.94 15.95
CA GLY A 166 -15.93 4.28 15.43
C GLY A 166 -17.27 4.95 15.25
N GLU A 167 -17.50 6.08 15.93
CA GLU A 167 -18.64 6.94 15.64
C GLU A 167 -18.30 7.92 14.52
N LEU A 168 -19.15 7.93 13.50
CA LEU A 168 -19.07 8.84 12.36
C LEU A 168 -19.87 10.09 12.67
N ILE A 169 -19.21 11.23 12.72
CA ILE A 169 -19.84 12.53 12.96
C ILE A 169 -19.69 13.38 11.69
N PRO A 170 -20.79 13.72 11.00
CA PRO A 170 -20.75 14.65 9.88
C PRO A 170 -20.11 15.99 10.30
N GLY A 171 -19.03 16.38 9.62
CA GLY A 171 -18.37 17.66 9.83
C GLY A 171 -19.07 18.79 9.07
N ARG A 172 -18.82 20.04 9.48
CA ARG A 172 -19.16 21.20 8.64
C ARG A 172 -18.19 21.25 7.46
N ARG A 173 -18.67 21.68 6.29
CA ARG A 173 -17.89 21.71 5.04
C ARG A 173 -16.55 22.45 5.17
N ASP A 174 -16.49 23.44 6.07
CA ASP A 174 -15.33 24.32 6.25
C ASP A 174 -14.30 23.79 7.26
N SER A 175 -14.57 22.71 8.00
CA SER A 175 -13.67 22.24 9.08
C SER A 175 -12.38 21.56 8.60
N LEU A 176 -12.29 21.17 7.33
CA LEU A 176 -11.03 20.75 6.69
C LEU A 176 -10.33 21.90 5.94
N GLY A 177 -11.00 23.05 5.78
CA GLY A 177 -10.52 24.17 4.96
C GLY A 177 -9.29 24.89 5.51
N GLY A 178 -8.87 24.61 6.75
CA GLY A 178 -7.69 25.22 7.38
C GLY A 178 -6.37 24.53 7.07
N GLU A 179 -6.35 23.48 6.25
CA GLU A 179 -5.19 22.62 6.06
C GLU A 179 -4.61 22.72 4.63
N ASP A 180 -4.38 23.94 4.13
CA ASP A 180 -3.64 24.16 2.87
C ASP A 180 -2.26 23.48 2.89
N ALA A 181 -1.62 23.39 4.07
CA ALA A 181 -0.40 22.63 4.29
C ALA A 181 -0.52 21.16 3.85
N TYR A 182 -1.73 20.58 3.86
CA TYR A 182 -1.95 19.18 3.53
C TYR A 182 -2.50 18.97 2.12
N ARG A 183 -2.92 20.02 1.40
CA ARG A 183 -3.21 19.91 -0.05
C ARG A 183 -1.98 19.49 -0.85
N ARG A 184 -0.78 19.84 -0.38
CA ARG A 184 0.48 19.35 -0.97
C ARG A 184 0.64 17.83 -0.85
N LEU A 185 -0.09 17.16 0.06
CA LEU A 185 -0.13 15.69 0.17
C LEU A 185 -0.81 14.99 -0.99
N ALA A 186 -1.59 15.70 -1.80
CA ALA A 186 -2.08 15.15 -3.04
C ALA A 186 -0.85 14.74 -3.89
N SER A 187 -0.69 13.43 -4.10
CA SER A 187 0.50 12.91 -4.73
C SER A 187 0.57 13.33 -6.20
N LYS A 188 1.79 13.43 -6.72
CA LYS A 188 2.06 13.60 -8.15
C LYS A 188 1.49 12.40 -8.92
N ASN A 189 1.23 12.60 -10.21
CA ASN A 189 0.83 11.52 -11.13
C ASN A 189 1.85 10.37 -11.08
N LEU A 190 1.47 9.24 -10.45
CA LEU A 190 2.27 8.02 -10.37
C LEU A 190 2.03 7.16 -11.61
N VAL A 191 2.20 7.72 -12.81
CA VAL A 191 1.96 6.98 -14.06
C VAL A 191 3.22 6.18 -14.40
N PRO A 192 3.14 4.84 -14.52
CA PRO A 192 4.29 4.02 -14.91
C PRO A 192 4.74 4.35 -16.33
N THR A 193 6.06 4.36 -16.53
CA THR A 193 6.68 4.35 -17.85
C THR A 193 6.36 3.02 -18.53
N PRO A 194 5.80 3.02 -19.76
CA PRO A 194 5.57 1.79 -20.52
C PRO A 194 6.89 1.07 -20.82
N LEU A 195 6.93 -0.25 -20.63
CA LEU A 195 8.13 -1.07 -20.81
C LEU A 195 8.11 -1.93 -22.09
N GLY A 196 7.13 -1.71 -22.97
CA GLY A 196 6.96 -2.52 -24.19
C GLY A 196 6.65 -3.99 -23.85
N ASP A 197 7.24 -4.92 -24.62
CA ASP A 197 7.02 -6.37 -24.50
C ASP A 197 7.88 -7.04 -23.41
N ALA A 198 8.27 -6.27 -22.38
CA ALA A 198 9.06 -6.80 -21.28
C ALA A 198 8.31 -7.97 -20.59
N PRO A 199 9.00 -9.10 -20.31
CA PRO A 199 8.36 -10.27 -19.74
C PRO A 199 7.80 -9.96 -18.35
N LEU A 200 6.47 -10.08 -18.22
CA LEU A 200 5.76 -9.99 -16.94
C LEU A 200 5.53 -11.39 -16.36
N PRO A 201 5.28 -11.50 -15.04
CA PRO A 201 4.89 -12.77 -14.41
C PRO A 201 3.72 -13.42 -15.15
N SER A 202 3.69 -14.76 -15.14
CA SER A 202 2.59 -15.51 -15.77
C SER A 202 1.24 -15.05 -15.21
N MET A 203 0.30 -14.72 -16.10
CA MET A 203 -0.99 -14.15 -15.70
C MET A 203 -2.08 -15.21 -15.62
N CYS A 204 -2.82 -15.21 -14.51
CA CYS A 204 -4.04 -15.99 -14.37
C CYS A 204 -5.15 -15.40 -15.26
N ARG A 205 -6.18 -16.20 -15.59
CA ARG A 205 -7.38 -15.75 -16.35
C ARG A 205 -8.08 -14.50 -15.78
N CYS A 206 -7.90 -14.18 -14.50
CA CYS A 206 -8.46 -12.98 -13.89
C CYS A 206 -7.59 -11.72 -14.08
N GLY A 207 -6.39 -11.85 -14.64
CA GLY A 207 -5.44 -10.75 -14.83
C GLY A 207 -4.59 -10.41 -13.60
N ALA A 208 -4.49 -11.31 -12.62
CA ALA A 208 -3.47 -11.23 -11.56
C ALA A 208 -2.33 -12.22 -11.88
N PRO A 209 -1.10 -11.99 -11.39
CA PRO A 209 -0.03 -12.98 -11.46
C PRO A 209 -0.47 -14.31 -10.84
N SER A 210 -0.22 -15.42 -11.53
CA SER A 210 -0.62 -16.76 -11.08
C SER A 210 0.04 -17.11 -9.74
N GLU A 211 1.29 -16.71 -9.57
CA GLU A 211 2.08 -16.89 -8.35
C GLU A 211 1.48 -16.16 -7.14
N LEU A 212 0.66 -15.11 -7.34
CA LEU A 212 0.08 -14.36 -6.23
C LEU A 212 -0.82 -15.23 -5.34
N GLY A 213 -1.54 -16.18 -5.94
CA GLY A 213 -2.35 -17.16 -5.20
C GLY A 213 -1.53 -18.21 -4.43
N LEU A 214 -0.31 -18.47 -4.93
CA LEU A 214 0.65 -19.39 -4.32
C LEU A 214 1.41 -18.73 -3.17
N SER A 215 1.67 -17.43 -3.26
CA SER A 215 2.38 -16.68 -2.21
C SER A 215 1.45 -16.19 -1.11
N PHE A 216 0.18 -15.87 -1.40
CA PHE A 216 -0.73 -15.26 -0.44
C PHE A 216 -2.05 -16.02 -0.29
N SER A 217 -2.57 -15.99 0.93
CA SER A 217 -3.95 -16.36 1.24
C SER A 217 -4.74 -15.10 1.59
N PHE A 218 -5.99 -15.05 1.12
CA PHE A 218 -6.86 -13.90 1.29
C PHE A 218 -8.06 -14.30 2.12
N ASP A 219 -8.11 -13.99 3.41
CA ASP A 219 -9.34 -14.11 4.19
C ASP A 219 -10.22 -12.87 4.00
N LEU A 220 -11.15 -12.95 3.05
CA LEU A 220 -12.12 -11.87 2.78
C LEU A 220 -13.14 -11.64 3.90
N HIS A 221 -13.36 -12.60 4.80
CA HIS A 221 -14.28 -12.43 5.91
C HIS A 221 -13.63 -11.62 7.02
N GLY A 222 -12.45 -12.07 7.48
CA GLY A 222 -11.61 -11.36 8.46
C GLY A 222 -10.93 -10.13 7.89
N GLY A 223 -10.83 -9.99 6.57
CA GLY A 223 -10.13 -8.88 5.91
C GLY A 223 -8.61 -8.94 6.12
N VAL A 224 -8.05 -10.15 6.15
CA VAL A 224 -6.63 -10.42 6.41
C VAL A 224 -6.00 -11.05 5.17
N ILE A 225 -4.78 -10.61 4.84
CA ILE A 225 -3.96 -11.24 3.81
C ILE A 225 -2.75 -11.83 4.52
N THR A 226 -2.48 -13.11 4.29
CA THR A 226 -1.37 -13.81 4.95
C THR A 226 -0.45 -14.38 3.89
N GLU A 227 0.83 -14.06 3.97
CA GLU A 227 1.85 -14.69 3.13
C GLU A 227 2.08 -16.13 3.60
N ARG A 228 1.94 -17.09 2.68
CA ARG A 228 1.95 -18.52 3.03
C ARG A 228 3.32 -19.02 3.49
N GLY A 229 4.39 -18.43 2.96
CA GLY A 229 5.75 -18.85 3.28
C GLY A 229 6.20 -18.47 4.70
N THR A 230 5.62 -17.41 5.27
CA THR A 230 6.06 -16.84 6.56
C THR A 230 4.95 -16.75 7.59
N GLY A 231 3.69 -16.83 7.19
CA GLY A 231 2.54 -16.56 8.05
C GLY A 231 2.33 -15.07 8.33
N HIS A 232 3.15 -14.17 7.79
CA HIS A 232 3.08 -12.75 8.10
C HIS A 232 1.89 -12.07 7.41
N ARG A 233 1.27 -11.14 8.13
CA ARG A 233 0.16 -10.33 7.62
C ARG A 233 0.66 -9.30 6.60
N HIS A 234 -0.03 -9.21 5.48
CA HIS A 234 0.22 -8.27 4.41
C HIS A 234 -1.01 -7.41 4.12
N ILE A 235 -0.76 -6.31 3.41
CA ILE A 235 -1.77 -5.35 2.96
C ILE A 235 -1.47 -4.90 1.54
N PHE A 236 -2.49 -4.48 0.80
CA PHE A 236 -2.30 -3.66 -0.40
C PHE A 236 -2.25 -2.21 0.05
N TYR A 237 -1.05 -1.68 0.15
CA TYR A 237 -0.82 -0.33 0.64
C TYR A 237 -0.73 0.67 -0.51
N GLY A 238 -1.35 1.84 -0.33
CA GLY A 238 -1.39 2.88 -1.36
C GLY A 238 0.00 3.49 -1.60
N HIS A 239 0.54 3.41 -2.83
CA HIS A 239 1.80 4.09 -3.19
C HIS A 239 1.72 5.59 -2.89
N ARG A 240 0.58 6.22 -3.21
CA ARG A 240 0.33 7.64 -2.95
C ARG A 240 0.42 7.96 -1.46
N SER A 241 -0.19 7.13 -0.61
CA SER A 241 -0.13 7.30 0.85
C SER A 241 1.32 7.18 1.34
N LEU A 242 2.03 6.14 0.92
CA LEU A 242 3.42 5.91 1.39
C LEU A 242 4.34 7.03 0.95
N HIS A 243 4.27 7.39 -0.33
CA HIS A 243 5.09 8.43 -0.92
C HIS A 243 4.80 9.81 -0.30
N ALA A 244 3.52 10.15 -0.07
CA ALA A 244 3.16 11.39 0.62
C ALA A 244 3.74 11.43 2.03
N ILE A 245 3.60 10.34 2.79
CA ILE A 245 4.14 10.23 4.15
C ILE A 245 5.67 10.39 4.16
N LEU A 246 6.39 9.65 3.32
CA LEU A 246 7.86 9.72 3.23
C LEU A 246 8.35 11.13 2.89
N ARG A 247 7.68 11.78 1.94
CA ARG A 247 8.03 13.14 1.53
C ARG A 247 7.79 14.16 2.64
N GLU A 248 6.69 14.05 3.39
CA GLU A 248 6.50 14.96 4.54
C GLU A 248 7.50 14.71 5.64
N PHE A 249 7.86 13.45 5.93
CA PHE A 249 8.93 13.20 6.88
C PHE A 249 10.26 13.81 6.43
N GLU A 250 10.60 13.71 5.14
CA GLU A 250 11.80 14.37 4.62
C GLU A 250 11.73 15.90 4.78
N LEU A 251 10.57 16.52 4.55
CA LEU A 251 10.39 17.96 4.71
C LEU A 251 10.49 18.41 6.17
N GLU A 252 9.93 17.63 7.10
CA GLU A 252 9.88 17.98 8.52
C GLU A 252 11.18 17.62 9.27
N LEU A 253 11.91 16.59 8.82
CA LEU A 253 13.03 16.00 9.56
C LEU A 253 14.38 16.09 8.85
N GLY A 254 14.38 16.42 7.56
CA GLY A 254 15.57 16.40 6.72
C GLY A 254 15.71 15.12 5.89
N PRO A 255 16.65 15.13 4.92
CA PRO A 255 16.87 14.03 3.98
C PRO A 255 17.29 12.71 4.65
N GLU A 256 17.90 12.76 5.83
CA GLU A 256 18.43 11.61 6.57
C GLU A 256 17.33 10.63 7.00
N VAL A 257 16.07 11.07 7.07
CA VAL A 257 14.96 10.18 7.40
C VAL A 257 14.81 9.06 6.37
N LYS A 258 15.18 9.30 5.10
CA LYS A 258 15.10 8.26 4.06
C LYS A 258 15.98 7.06 4.41
N ASP A 259 17.18 7.32 4.92
CA ASP A 259 18.12 6.27 5.31
C ASP A 259 17.57 5.50 6.51
N LEU A 260 16.91 6.17 7.45
CA LEU A 260 16.19 5.49 8.54
C LEU A 260 15.14 4.50 8.03
N PHE A 261 14.36 4.87 6.99
CA PHE A 261 13.39 3.96 6.38
C PHE A 261 14.06 2.78 5.67
N VAL A 262 15.15 3.02 4.95
CA VAL A 262 15.89 1.96 4.27
C VAL A 262 16.48 0.98 5.27
N GLU A 263 17.12 1.48 6.32
CA GLU A 263 17.71 0.66 7.38
C GLU A 263 16.66 -0.15 8.13
N ALA A 264 15.54 0.46 8.48
CA ALA A 264 14.43 -0.26 9.09
C ALA A 264 13.94 -1.40 8.17
N GLU A 265 13.69 -1.12 6.88
CA GLU A 265 13.21 -2.14 5.94
C GLU A 265 14.23 -3.26 5.75
N LYS A 266 15.52 -2.91 5.68
CA LYS A 266 16.61 -3.88 5.64
C LYS A 266 16.61 -4.78 6.87
N GLU A 267 16.62 -4.21 8.07
CA GLU A 267 16.66 -4.97 9.33
C GLU A 267 15.42 -5.88 9.49
N GLY A 268 14.23 -5.34 9.26
CA GLY A 268 12.99 -6.09 9.33
C GLY A 268 12.95 -7.24 8.33
N PHE A 269 13.38 -7.00 7.09
CA PHE A 269 13.41 -8.03 6.07
C PHE A 269 14.51 -9.06 6.31
N SER A 270 15.70 -8.67 6.77
CA SER A 270 16.78 -9.57 7.17
C SER A 270 16.34 -10.51 8.29
N SER A 271 15.66 -9.97 9.31
CA SER A 271 15.09 -10.76 10.42
C SER A 271 14.10 -11.81 9.92
N LYS A 272 13.24 -11.43 8.96
CA LYS A 272 12.29 -12.35 8.31
C LYS A 272 13.00 -13.45 7.51
N LEU A 273 14.03 -13.09 6.74
CA LEU A 273 14.82 -14.05 5.97
C LEU A 273 15.54 -15.05 6.88
N ALA A 274 16.10 -14.60 8.00
CA ALA A 274 16.76 -15.45 8.99
C ALA A 274 15.76 -16.43 9.65
N ALA A 275 14.57 -15.97 10.01
CA ALA A 275 13.51 -16.81 10.56
C ALA A 275 12.93 -17.81 9.55
N ASN A 276 13.15 -17.63 8.24
CA ASN A 276 12.58 -18.44 7.17
C ASN A 276 13.63 -18.80 6.09
N PRO A 277 14.50 -19.79 6.32
CA PRO A 277 15.62 -20.13 5.42
C PRO A 277 15.23 -20.58 4.00
N GLY A 278 13.97 -20.90 3.74
CA GLY A 278 13.45 -21.21 2.39
C GLY A 278 12.68 -20.06 1.73
N TYR A 279 12.52 -18.93 2.42
CA TYR A 279 11.73 -17.79 1.93
C TYR A 279 12.59 -16.81 1.14
N GLY A 280 12.01 -16.17 0.13
CA GLY A 280 12.64 -15.13 -0.69
C GLY A 280 13.02 -15.61 -2.09
N PRO A 281 13.16 -14.69 -3.05
CA PRO A 281 13.65 -15.01 -4.39
C PRO A 281 15.12 -15.40 -4.35
N SER A 282 15.55 -16.24 -5.29
CA SER A 282 16.99 -16.39 -5.58
C SER A 282 17.55 -15.08 -6.13
N TRP A 283 18.84 -14.83 -5.85
CA TRP A 283 19.57 -13.65 -6.33
C TRP A 283 19.92 -13.81 -7.82
N ASN A 284 18.93 -13.62 -8.68
CA ASN A 284 19.11 -13.51 -10.12
C ASN A 284 18.04 -12.60 -10.72
N LEU A 285 18.31 -12.11 -11.94
CA LEU A 285 17.49 -11.10 -12.60
C LEU A 285 16.01 -11.52 -12.73
N GLU A 286 15.73 -12.73 -13.19
CA GLU A 286 14.36 -13.20 -13.43
C GLU A 286 13.56 -13.34 -12.13
N SER A 287 14.16 -13.94 -11.11
CA SER A 287 13.51 -14.19 -9.81
C SER A 287 13.24 -12.89 -9.07
N LEU A 288 14.22 -11.99 -9.03
CA LEU A 288 14.06 -10.67 -8.41
C LEU A 288 13.05 -9.81 -9.17
N ARG A 289 13.09 -9.84 -10.51
CA ARG A 289 12.09 -9.13 -11.34
C ARG A 289 10.67 -9.62 -11.05
N SER A 290 10.44 -10.94 -11.00
CA SER A 290 9.12 -11.48 -10.67
C SER A 290 8.68 -11.05 -9.26
N TYR A 291 9.58 -11.19 -8.28
CA TYR A 291 9.32 -10.81 -6.88
C TYR A 291 8.92 -9.34 -6.72
N LEU A 292 9.65 -8.43 -7.38
CA LEU A 292 9.39 -6.99 -7.34
C LEU A 292 8.09 -6.63 -8.07
N ALA A 293 7.90 -7.12 -9.29
CA ALA A 293 6.73 -6.83 -10.12
C ALA A 293 5.43 -7.36 -9.50
N GLN A 294 5.46 -8.57 -8.92
CA GLN A 294 4.31 -9.17 -8.23
C GLN A 294 3.82 -8.28 -7.07
N ARG A 295 4.76 -7.63 -6.36
CA ARG A 295 4.48 -6.79 -5.20
C ARG A 295 4.27 -5.32 -5.56
N GLY A 296 4.39 -4.94 -6.83
CA GLY A 296 4.24 -3.56 -7.27
C GLY A 296 5.44 -2.66 -6.91
N MET A 297 6.63 -3.23 -6.73
CA MET A 297 7.84 -2.47 -6.35
C MET A 297 8.63 -1.93 -7.54
N GLY A 298 8.15 -2.13 -8.77
CA GLY A 298 8.81 -1.74 -10.00
C GLY A 298 9.29 -2.93 -10.81
N PHE A 299 9.94 -2.64 -11.93
CA PHE A 299 10.45 -3.61 -12.88
C PHE A 299 11.98 -3.57 -12.89
N LEU A 300 12.62 -4.68 -12.47
CA LEU A 300 14.07 -4.83 -12.53
C LEU A 300 14.50 -5.07 -13.98
N SER A 301 15.05 -4.04 -14.61
CA SER A 301 15.53 -4.07 -16.00
C SER A 301 16.97 -4.56 -16.09
N ARG A 302 17.79 -4.29 -15.07
CA ARG A 302 19.22 -4.61 -15.04
C ARG A 302 19.65 -5.14 -13.68
N LEU A 303 20.50 -6.16 -13.70
CA LEU A 303 21.22 -6.72 -12.56
C LEU A 303 22.61 -7.09 -13.07
N GLU A 304 23.64 -6.36 -12.62
CA GLU A 304 25.03 -6.61 -13.01
C GLU A 304 25.89 -6.82 -11.78
N GLU A 305 26.58 -7.95 -11.74
CA GLU A 305 27.52 -8.28 -10.68
C GLU A 305 28.94 -7.98 -11.16
N SER A 306 29.68 -7.24 -10.32
CA SER A 306 31.09 -6.93 -10.50
C SER A 306 31.86 -7.36 -9.24
N GLY A 307 33.18 -7.47 -9.34
CA GLY A 307 34.01 -7.88 -8.19
C GLY A 307 33.94 -6.94 -6.98
N ASP A 308 33.41 -5.73 -7.16
CA ASP A 308 33.28 -4.69 -6.15
C ASP A 308 31.82 -4.40 -5.74
N GLY A 309 30.83 -5.11 -6.28
CA GLY A 309 29.42 -4.94 -5.90
C GLY A 309 28.40 -5.46 -6.91
N THR A 310 27.16 -5.01 -6.76
CA THR A 310 26.04 -5.32 -7.66
C THR A 310 25.29 -4.04 -7.99
N ASP A 311 25.13 -3.77 -9.29
CA ASP A 311 24.37 -2.64 -9.80
C ASP A 311 22.98 -3.11 -10.28
N LEU A 312 21.95 -2.38 -9.87
CA LEU A 312 20.54 -2.66 -10.17
C LEU A 312 19.88 -1.43 -10.79
N GLU A 313 19.06 -1.67 -11.82
CA GLU A 313 18.17 -0.65 -12.40
C GLU A 313 16.71 -1.11 -12.29
N ILE A 314 15.88 -0.33 -11.60
CA ILE A 314 14.48 -0.65 -11.34
C ILE A 314 13.60 0.48 -11.86
N THR A 315 12.96 0.26 -13.00
CA THR A 315 12.00 1.23 -13.56
C THR A 315 10.67 1.17 -12.81
N ASN A 316 9.97 2.31 -12.70
CA ASN A 316 8.70 2.46 -11.99
C ASN A 316 8.78 2.16 -10.48
N ALA A 317 9.92 2.47 -9.85
CA ALA A 317 10.13 2.34 -8.41
C ALA A 317 9.56 3.55 -7.65
N PHE A 318 8.25 3.55 -7.38
CA PHE A 318 7.56 4.68 -6.73
C PHE A 318 7.78 4.79 -5.21
N VAL A 319 8.35 3.75 -4.59
CA VAL A 319 8.72 3.75 -3.17
C VAL A 319 10.14 3.18 -3.06
N PRO A 320 11.16 3.97 -3.46
CA PRO A 320 12.52 3.45 -3.60
C PRO A 320 13.09 2.96 -2.27
N THR A 321 12.80 3.62 -1.15
CA THR A 321 13.32 3.23 0.17
C THR A 321 12.97 1.79 0.55
N VAL A 322 11.75 1.36 0.27
CA VAL A 322 11.29 -0.03 0.51
C VAL A 322 12.03 -1.01 -0.42
N ALA A 323 12.20 -0.67 -1.69
CA ALA A 323 12.90 -1.52 -2.63
C ALA A 323 14.39 -1.67 -2.26
N VAL A 324 15.06 -0.56 -1.92
CA VAL A 324 16.47 -0.56 -1.49
C VAL A 324 16.65 -1.44 -0.26
N GLY A 325 15.91 -1.19 0.84
CA GLY A 325 16.09 -1.96 2.07
C GLY A 325 15.91 -3.47 1.88
N ARG A 326 14.88 -3.88 1.12
CA ARG A 326 14.65 -5.30 0.80
C ARG A 326 15.75 -5.93 -0.05
N LEU A 327 16.21 -5.22 -1.09
CA LEU A 327 17.22 -5.75 -2.00
C LEU A 327 18.58 -5.83 -1.31
N THR A 328 18.91 -4.85 -0.46
CA THR A 328 20.09 -4.89 0.39
C THR A 328 20.05 -6.11 1.31
N ALA A 329 18.95 -6.37 2.00
CA ALA A 329 18.79 -7.56 2.86
C ALA A 329 18.88 -8.89 2.08
N LEU A 330 18.33 -8.95 0.86
CA LEU A 330 18.44 -10.12 -0.02
C LEU A 330 19.88 -10.33 -0.49
N TRP A 331 20.60 -9.25 -0.82
CA TRP A 331 21.99 -9.29 -1.21
C TRP A 331 22.87 -9.78 -0.06
N GLU A 332 22.69 -9.25 1.16
CA GLU A 332 23.47 -9.67 2.34
C GLU A 332 23.29 -11.15 2.63
N ARG A 333 22.06 -11.66 2.47
CA ARG A 333 21.79 -13.10 2.59
C ARG A 333 22.47 -13.91 1.49
N HIS A 334 22.49 -13.40 0.26
CA HIS A 334 23.12 -14.10 -0.86
C HIS A 334 24.65 -14.12 -0.75
N ALA A 335 25.26 -12.98 -0.42
CA ALA A 335 26.69 -12.79 -0.29
C ALA A 335 27.26 -13.33 1.04
N GLY A 336 26.40 -13.49 2.06
CA GLY A 336 26.80 -13.97 3.39
C GLY A 336 27.62 -12.96 4.19
N MET A 337 27.51 -11.66 3.88
CA MET A 337 28.27 -10.59 4.52
C MET A 337 27.48 -9.28 4.57
N PRO A 338 27.81 -8.37 5.51
CA PRO A 338 27.19 -7.05 5.57
C PRO A 338 27.48 -6.20 4.34
N SER A 339 26.60 -5.23 4.07
CA SER A 339 26.67 -4.40 2.88
C SER A 339 26.61 -2.90 3.19
N ARG A 340 27.10 -2.12 2.23
CA ARG A 340 26.76 -0.71 2.04
C ARG A 340 25.97 -0.56 0.74
N TYR A 341 25.18 0.50 0.64
CA TYR A 341 24.44 0.81 -0.58
C TYR A 341 24.54 2.29 -0.93
N GLU A 342 24.42 2.57 -2.22
CA GLU A 342 24.25 3.91 -2.77
C GLU A 342 23.07 3.86 -3.74
N TYR A 343 22.17 4.84 -3.68
CA TYR A 343 21.05 4.87 -4.60
C TYR A 343 20.66 6.28 -5.03
N GLY A 344 20.05 6.36 -6.21
CA GLY A 344 19.54 7.60 -6.77
C GLY A 344 18.32 7.35 -7.65
N MET A 345 17.60 8.43 -7.96
CA MET A 345 16.43 8.38 -8.83
C MET A 345 16.67 9.13 -10.14
N ARG A 346 16.38 8.49 -11.27
CA ARG A 346 16.30 9.12 -12.60
C ARG A 346 14.85 9.03 -13.09
N GLY A 347 14.07 10.08 -12.89
CA GLY A 347 12.63 10.03 -13.11
C GLY A 347 11.97 9.06 -12.11
N ASN A 348 11.31 8.01 -12.61
CA ASN A 348 10.76 6.92 -11.79
C ASN A 348 11.66 5.66 -11.79
N THR A 349 12.90 5.78 -12.23
CA THR A 349 13.87 4.68 -12.23
C THR A 349 14.82 4.80 -11.05
N LEU A 350 14.88 3.77 -10.22
CA LEU A 350 15.84 3.62 -9.14
C LEU A 350 17.13 3.02 -9.70
N LEU A 351 18.24 3.71 -9.46
CA LEU A 351 19.60 3.22 -9.67
C LEU A 351 20.15 2.86 -8.29
N LEU A 352 20.52 1.60 -8.09
CA LEU A 352 20.97 1.08 -6.80
C LEU A 352 22.27 0.32 -6.99
N ARG A 353 23.29 0.65 -6.20
CA ARG A 353 24.52 -0.11 -6.06
C ARG A 353 24.59 -0.68 -4.66
N ILE A 354 24.86 -1.98 -4.54
CA ILE A 354 25.10 -2.67 -3.26
C ILE A 354 26.52 -3.23 -3.30
N ALA A 355 27.30 -3.02 -2.24
CA ALA A 355 28.69 -3.48 -2.15
C ALA A 355 29.00 -4.00 -0.74
N PRO A 356 30.03 -4.85 -0.55
CA PRO A 356 30.47 -5.25 0.78
C PRO A 356 30.78 -4.05 1.69
N ALA A 357 30.36 -4.12 2.95
CA ALA A 357 30.87 -3.21 3.98
C ALA A 357 32.34 -3.57 4.27
N VAL A 358 33.24 -2.59 4.14
CA VAL A 358 34.68 -2.77 4.38
C VAL A 358 34.99 -2.58 5.85
#